data_AF-A0A5C7YUT1-F1
#
_entry.id   AF-A0A5C7YUT1-F1
#
_cell.length_a   1.000
_cell.length_b   1.000
_cell.length_c   1.000
_cell.angle_alpha   90.00
_cell.angle_beta   90.00
_cell.angle_gamma   90.00
#
_symmetry.space_group_name_H-M   'P 1'
#
loop_
_entity.id
_entity.type
_entity.pdbx_description
1 polymer ?
#
loop_
_entity_poly.entity_id
_entity_poly.type
_entity_poly.pdbx_seq_one_letter_code
_entity_poly.pdbx_strand_id
1 'polypeptide(L)'
;MKNKTLEELIENYPNEIAFDEIVDFENFDDRLSVVDCIVVNSIGVNEGFIEFIPDNNPPLKEEILCWIWAIRPDLTNEIFQKNISDDFEFALKSYLNNSMDKFWDYIS
;
A
#
# COMPACT_ATOMS: atom_id res chain seq x y z
N MET A 1 -5.47 8.82 11.67
CA MET A 1 -5.92 8.13 10.43
C MET A 1 -6.91 6.97 10.57
N LYS A 2 -6.83 6.14 11.62
CA LYS A 2 -7.38 4.77 11.68
C LYS A 2 -8.91 4.60 11.52
N ASN A 3 -9.67 5.70 11.45
CA ASN A 3 -11.13 5.68 11.33
C ASN A 3 -11.65 6.15 9.95
N LYS A 4 -10.77 6.47 9.00
CA LYS A 4 -11.17 6.86 7.64
C LYS A 4 -11.53 5.65 6.79
N THR A 5 -12.54 5.78 5.93
CA THR A 5 -12.89 4.76 4.92
C THR A 5 -11.91 4.79 3.74
N LEU A 6 -11.95 3.76 2.91
CA LEU A 6 -11.13 3.71 1.70
C LEU A 6 -11.50 4.85 0.73
N GLU A 7 -12.79 5.14 0.54
CA GLU A 7 -13.25 6.21 -0.32
C GLU A 7 -12.73 7.58 0.13
N GLU A 8 -12.81 7.87 1.44
CA GLU A 8 -12.28 9.11 2.01
C GLU A 8 -10.77 9.25 1.80
N LEU A 9 -10.04 8.13 1.86
CA LEU A 9 -8.60 8.09 1.64
C LEU A 9 -8.24 8.22 0.15
N ILE A 10 -9.03 7.67 -0.77
CA ILE A 10 -8.79 7.86 -2.21
C ILE A 10 -9.01 9.32 -2.61
N GLU A 11 -10.06 9.95 -2.09
CA GLU A 11 -10.36 11.35 -2.38
C GLU A 11 -9.37 12.32 -1.72
N ASN A 12 -8.87 11.97 -0.53
CA ASN A 12 -7.99 12.83 0.28
C ASN A 12 -6.89 12.00 0.94
N TYR A 13 -6.00 11.43 0.11
CA TYR A 13 -4.87 10.65 0.61
C TYR A 13 -3.86 11.56 1.32
N PRO A 14 -3.25 11.10 2.42
CA PRO A 14 -2.21 11.85 3.09
C PRO A 14 -0.93 11.83 2.26
N ASN A 15 -0.19 12.94 2.23
CA ASN A 15 1.15 12.97 1.63
C ASN A 15 2.21 12.45 2.61
N GLU A 16 1.97 12.59 3.92
CA GLU A 16 2.89 12.15 4.97
C GLU A 16 2.11 11.45 6.08
N ILE A 17 2.71 10.42 6.69
CA ILE A 17 2.13 9.65 7.79
C ILE A 17 3.20 9.30 8.83
N ALA A 18 2.93 9.63 10.09
CA ALA A 18 3.76 9.20 11.22
C ALA A 18 3.67 7.69 11.43
N PHE A 19 4.76 7.07 11.90
CA PHE A 19 4.82 5.61 12.08
C PHE A 19 3.75 5.06 13.03
N ASP A 20 3.36 5.82 14.06
CA ASP A 20 2.33 5.40 15.04
C ASP A 20 0.90 5.43 14.48
N GLU A 21 0.69 6.14 13.36
CA GLU A 21 -0.57 6.18 12.65
C GLU A 21 -0.74 5.04 11.63
N ILE A 22 0.35 4.39 11.24
CA ILE A 22 0.34 3.21 10.37
C ILE A 22 -0.34 2.05 11.10
N VAL A 23 -1.29 1.40 10.43
CA VAL A 23 -1.89 0.18 10.95
C VAL A 23 -0.92 -0.97 10.72
N ASP A 24 -0.70 -1.76 11.76
CA ASP A 24 0.22 -2.90 11.72
C ASP A 24 1.65 -2.51 11.31
N PHE A 25 2.19 -1.46 11.93
CA PHE A 25 3.52 -0.93 11.62
C PHE A 25 4.64 -1.98 11.75
N GLU A 26 4.49 -2.98 12.63
CA GLU A 26 5.48 -4.04 12.82
C GLU A 26 5.76 -4.85 11.55
N ASN A 27 4.79 -4.96 10.63
CA ASN A 27 4.95 -5.64 9.34
C ASN A 27 4.96 -4.65 8.15
N PHE A 28 5.25 -3.37 8.40
CA PHE A 28 5.27 -2.36 7.35
C PHE A 28 6.36 -2.60 6.30
N ASP A 29 7.56 -3.01 6.72
CA ASP A 29 8.69 -3.22 5.81
C ASP A 29 8.40 -4.30 4.75
N ASP A 30 7.65 -5.35 5.11
CA ASP A 30 7.20 -6.37 4.16
C ASP A 30 6.25 -5.77 3.11
N ARG A 31 5.31 -4.93 3.54
CA ARG A 31 4.38 -4.24 2.62
C ARG A 31 5.09 -3.22 1.74
N LEU A 32 6.04 -2.47 2.30
CA LEU A 32 6.86 -1.54 1.54
C LEU A 32 7.60 -2.26 0.41
N SER A 33 8.22 -3.39 0.72
CA SER A 33 8.93 -4.21 -0.27
C SER A 33 8.00 -4.70 -1.38
N VAL A 34 6.75 -5.06 -1.05
CA VAL A 34 5.75 -5.46 -2.05
C VAL A 34 5.34 -4.28 -2.92
N VAL A 35 5.07 -3.12 -2.30
CA VAL A 35 4.70 -1.90 -3.01
C VAL A 35 5.79 -1.49 -3.99
N ASP A 36 7.07 -1.56 -3.59
CA ASP A 36 8.20 -1.22 -4.45
C ASP A 36 8.34 -2.13 -5.68
N CYS A 37 7.82 -3.37 -5.62
CA CYS A 37 7.75 -4.25 -6.79
C CYS A 37 6.65 -3.85 -7.78
N ILE A 38 5.57 -3.20 -7.30
CA ILE A 38 4.39 -2.86 -8.11
C ILE A 38 4.50 -1.41 -8.63
N VAL A 39 4.80 -0.48 -7.75
CA VAL A 39 4.94 0.96 -8.02
C VAL A 39 6.25 1.47 -7.42
N VAL A 40 7.29 1.39 -8.25
CA VAL A 40 8.69 1.61 -7.88
C VAL A 40 8.91 2.95 -7.18
N ASN A 41 9.56 2.94 -6.01
CA ASN A 41 10.00 4.13 -5.27
C ASN A 41 8.87 5.12 -4.93
N SER A 42 7.63 4.63 -4.82
CA SER A 42 6.46 5.49 -4.56
C SER A 42 6.33 5.93 -3.09
N ILE A 43 7.17 5.39 -2.20
CA ILE A 43 7.16 5.68 -0.75
C ILE A 43 8.56 6.07 -0.27
N GLY A 44 8.68 7.27 0.30
CA GLY A 44 9.87 7.71 1.04
C GLY A 44 9.79 7.36 2.52
N VAL A 45 10.88 6.83 3.08
CA VAL A 45 11.00 6.56 4.52
C VAL A 45 11.92 7.61 5.16
N ASN A 46 11.37 8.38 6.10
CA ASN A 46 12.06 9.44 6.82
C ASN A 46 12.13 9.13 8.33
N GLU A 47 12.79 9.99 9.11
CA GLU A 47 12.88 9.81 10.56
C GLU A 47 11.51 10.04 11.22
N GLY A 48 10.83 8.95 11.60
CA GLY A 48 9.56 8.96 12.35
C GLY A 48 8.29 9.03 11.49
N PHE A 49 8.42 9.13 10.18
CA PHE A 49 7.29 9.18 9.24
C PHE A 49 7.67 8.65 7.86
N ILE A 50 6.66 8.36 7.06
CA ILE A 50 6.80 8.07 5.63
C ILE A 50 6.10 9.14 4.79
N GLU A 51 6.54 9.30 3.56
CA GLU A 51 6.03 10.25 2.58
C GLU A 51 5.60 9.52 1.30
N PHE A 52 4.50 9.96 0.69
CA PHE A 52 4.05 9.49 -0.61
C PHE A 52 4.73 10.28 -1.71
N ILE A 53 5.54 9.59 -2.52
CA ILE A 53 6.35 10.17 -3.60
C ILE A 53 5.95 9.51 -4.92
N PRO A 54 4.73 9.78 -5.44
CA PRO A 54 4.27 9.16 -6.67
C PRO A 54 5.15 9.56 -7.86
N ASP A 55 5.38 8.61 -8.76
CA ASP A 55 6.11 8.83 -10.00
C ASP A 55 5.33 9.73 -10.97
N ASN A 56 3.99 9.68 -10.90
CA ASN A 56 3.11 10.44 -11.79
C ASN A 56 2.50 11.68 -11.14
N ASN A 57 2.25 12.71 -11.96
CA ASN A 57 1.51 13.90 -11.56
C ASN A 57 0.42 14.26 -12.61
N PRO A 58 -0.87 14.01 -12.33
CA PRO A 58 -1.41 13.47 -11.07
C PRO A 58 -1.03 11.99 -10.85
N PRO A 59 -1.03 11.50 -9.60
CA PRO A 59 -0.71 10.09 -9.32
C PRO A 59 -1.71 9.15 -9.98
N LEU A 60 -1.22 7.98 -10.40
CA LEU A 60 -2.08 6.91 -10.88
C LEU A 60 -2.91 6.37 -9.72
N LYS A 61 -4.10 5.87 -10.06
CA LYS A 61 -4.98 5.21 -9.10
C LYS A 61 -4.27 4.05 -8.39
N GLU A 62 -3.43 3.32 -9.11
CA GLU A 62 -2.66 2.20 -8.56
C GLU A 62 -1.63 2.67 -7.52
N GLU A 63 -0.91 3.77 -7.77
CA GLU A 63 0.01 4.37 -6.80
C GLU A 63 -0.73 4.79 -5.53
N ILE A 64 -1.90 5.43 -5.67
CA ILE A 64 -2.74 5.83 -4.54
C ILE A 64 -3.20 4.61 -3.73
N LEU A 65 -3.65 3.55 -4.40
CA LEU A 65 -4.13 2.35 -3.71
C LEU A 65 -2.99 1.56 -3.04
N CYS A 66 -1.82 1.48 -3.66
CA CYS A 66 -0.63 0.88 -3.05
C CYS A 66 -0.18 1.66 -1.82
N TRP A 67 -0.15 2.99 -1.91
CA TRP A 67 0.12 3.88 -0.79
C TRP A 67 -0.85 3.65 0.38
N ILE A 68 -2.16 3.66 0.09
CA ILE A 68 -3.19 3.43 1.11
C ILE A 68 -3.04 2.04 1.72
N TRP A 69 -2.77 1.01 0.92
CA TRP A 69 -2.59 -0.35 1.42
C TRP A 69 -1.38 -0.48 2.34
N ALA A 70 -0.25 0.17 2.01
CA ALA A 70 0.95 0.14 2.85
C ALA A 70 0.67 0.64 4.29
N ILE A 71 -0.14 1.70 4.41
CA ILE A 71 -0.46 2.35 5.70
C ILE A 71 -1.73 1.82 6.39
N ARG A 72 -2.66 1.24 5.62
CA ARG A 72 -3.96 0.71 6.05
C ARG A 72 -4.19 -0.68 5.44
N PRO A 73 -3.37 -1.69 5.78
CA PRO A 73 -3.55 -3.05 5.28
C PRO A 73 -4.88 -3.68 5.75
N ASP A 74 -5.51 -3.14 6.79
CA ASP A 74 -6.84 -3.52 7.23
C ASP A 74 -7.92 -3.27 6.16
N LEU A 75 -7.68 -2.39 5.18
CA LEU A 75 -8.57 -2.10 4.06
C LEU A 75 -8.34 -3.02 2.84
N THR A 76 -7.57 -4.10 3.00
CA THR A 76 -7.19 -4.99 1.88
C THR A 76 -8.42 -5.50 1.10
N ASN A 77 -9.49 -5.89 1.80
CA ASN A 77 -10.70 -6.43 1.15
C ASN A 77 -11.44 -5.37 0.33
N GLU A 78 -11.49 -4.13 0.81
CA GLU A 78 -12.10 -3.01 0.10
C GLU A 78 -11.27 -2.62 -1.13
N ILE A 79 -9.93 -2.65 -1.02
CA ILE A 79 -9.02 -2.38 -2.14
C ILE A 79 -9.15 -3.47 -3.20
N PHE A 80 -9.28 -4.73 -2.79
CA PHE A 80 -9.48 -5.87 -3.67
C PHE A 80 -10.75 -5.76 -4.56
N GLN A 81 -11.75 -4.99 -4.13
CA GLN A 81 -12.97 -4.73 -4.91
C GLN A 81 -12.81 -3.59 -5.92
N LYS A 82 -11.65 -2.91 -5.95
CA LYS A 82 -11.36 -1.86 -6.93
C LYS A 82 -10.71 -2.47 -8.17
N ASN A 83 -10.79 -1.75 -9.29
CA ASN A 83 -10.01 -2.07 -10.48
C ASN A 83 -8.52 -1.80 -10.19
N ILE A 84 -7.75 -2.87 -10.00
CA ILE A 84 -6.30 -2.93 -9.71
C ILE A 84 -5.60 -3.86 -10.70
N SER A 85 -4.28 -3.82 -10.81
CA SER A 85 -3.52 -4.76 -11.67
C SER A 85 -3.55 -6.20 -11.14
N ASP A 86 -3.24 -7.15 -12.03
CA ASP A 86 -3.09 -8.57 -11.67
C ASP A 86 -1.99 -8.76 -10.61
N ASP A 87 -0.88 -8.02 -10.70
CA ASP A 87 0.23 -8.07 -9.75
C ASP A 87 -0.23 -7.66 -8.35
N PHE A 88 -0.96 -6.54 -8.27
CA PHE A 88 -1.49 -6.07 -6.98
C PHE A 88 -2.56 -7.01 -6.45
N GLU A 89 -3.45 -7.53 -7.31
CA GLU A 89 -4.44 -8.54 -6.92
C GLU A 89 -3.78 -9.78 -6.32
N PHE A 90 -2.67 -10.25 -6.92
CA PHE A 90 -1.92 -11.40 -6.43
C PHE A 90 -1.24 -11.11 -5.08
N ALA A 91 -0.68 -9.91 -4.91
CA ALA A 91 -0.11 -9.46 -3.65
C ALA A 91 -1.15 -9.45 -2.53
N LEU A 92 -2.33 -8.86 -2.76
CA LEU A 92 -3.40 -8.79 -1.77
C LEU A 92 -3.92 -10.19 -1.38
N LYS A 93 -4.09 -11.09 -2.36
CA LYS A 93 -4.45 -12.50 -2.07
C LYS A 93 -3.39 -13.19 -1.23
N SER A 94 -2.12 -12.98 -1.55
CA SER A 94 -1.01 -13.60 -0.83
C SER A 94 -0.94 -13.08 0.60
N TYR A 95 -1.15 -11.79 0.79
CA TYR A 95 -1.23 -11.15 2.11
C TYR A 95 -2.40 -11.72 2.95
N LEU A 96 -3.63 -11.76 2.40
CA LEU A 96 -4.80 -12.29 3.10
C LEU A 96 -4.68 -13.76 3.49
N ASN A 97 -3.94 -14.55 2.72
CA ASN A 97 -3.74 -15.98 2.97
C ASN A 97 -2.48 -16.29 3.78
N ASN A 98 -1.75 -15.26 4.25
CA ASN A 98 -0.47 -15.39 4.92
C ASN A 98 0.53 -16.25 4.12
N SER A 99 0.60 -16.01 2.80
CA SER A 99 1.43 -16.76 1.85
C SER A 99 2.22 -15.83 0.94
N MET A 100 2.91 -14.84 1.53
CA MET A 100 3.71 -13.86 0.79
C MET A 100 4.89 -14.49 0.03
N ASP A 101 5.37 -15.65 0.47
CA ASP A 101 6.31 -16.49 -0.28
C ASP A 101 5.87 -16.69 -1.74
N LYS A 102 4.58 -16.90 -1.97
CA LYS A 102 4.04 -17.10 -3.32
C LYS A 102 4.08 -15.85 -4.18
N PHE A 103 3.93 -14.67 -3.57
CA PHE A 103 4.05 -13.40 -4.30
C PHE A 103 5.49 -13.20 -4.77
N TRP A 104 6.47 -13.51 -3.91
CA TRP A 104 7.88 -13.43 -4.28
C TRP A 104 8.24 -14.41 -5.40
N ASP A 105 7.70 -15.63 -5.38
CA ASP A 105 7.85 -16.59 -6.47
C ASP A 105 7.19 -16.11 -7.78
N TYR A 106 6.11 -15.33 -7.70
CA TYR A 106 5.36 -14.83 -8.85
C TYR A 106 6.04 -13.66 -9.56
N ILE A 107 6.64 -12.74 -8.80
CA ILE A 107 7.23 -11.50 -9.33
C ILE A 107 8.70 -11.63 -9.74
N SER A 108 9.34 -12.77 -9.39
CA SER A 108 10.72 -13.12 -9.76
C SER A 108 10.88 -13.53 -11.22
#